data_AF-A0A3B9CZN0-F1
#
_entry.id   AF-A0A3B9CZN0-F1
#
_cell.length_a   1.000
_cell.length_b   1.000
_cell.length_c   1.000
_cell.angle_alpha   90.00
_cell.angle_beta   90.00
_cell.angle_gamma   90.00
#
_symmetry.space_group_name_H-M   'P 1'
#
loop_
_entity.id
_entity.type
_entity.pdbx_description
1 polymer ?
#
loop_
_entity_poly.entity_id
_entity_poly.type
_entity_poly.pdbx_seq_one_letter_code
_entity_poly.pdbx_strand_id
1 'polypeptide(L)'
;TALRGRDVYPRFIVKRTRPSAGSEIVSSRHFKPEDQGDFLLCNVIGDRMILQHSMADEGSGFKGTEKTPLCSCDDGNFRPIDIQFAPDGTLYICDWHNALIGHLQHNLRDPSRDHQHGRIWRVVCTDRPLVKSPQIDGASVENLLEALTEYEDRTRYRARRELAQRETADVVPAVKKWVAGLKKDADDYEHNLLEATWVLQSHNTVDTELLNSVLNADDDRCRAAATRVLCYLRARVPNALKLIHERIGDDNPRVRLEAVRACSFFGPDAIEVVLDVLEHDVDRYLQYTLDETMRHLESL
;
A
#
# COMPACT_ATOMS: atom_id res chain seq x y z
N THR A 1 8.03 -32.64 22.46
CA THR A 1 8.45 -32.24 21.09
C THR A 1 7.42 -32.65 20.06
N ALA A 2 6.13 -32.48 20.37
CA ALA A 2 5.06 -32.54 19.41
C ALA A 2 4.98 -31.15 18.76
N LEU A 3 5.10 -31.11 17.44
CA LEU A 3 5.03 -29.92 16.63
C LEU A 3 3.77 -29.14 17.02
N ARG A 4 3.96 -27.90 17.49
CA ARG A 4 2.92 -26.87 17.56
C ARG A 4 2.05 -27.03 16.32
N GLY A 5 0.73 -27.18 16.51
CA GLY A 5 -0.23 -27.06 15.42
C GLY A 5 0.19 -25.85 14.60
N ARG A 6 0.44 -26.06 13.31
CA ARG A 6 0.84 -24.96 12.43
C ARG A 6 -0.37 -24.06 12.34
N ASP A 7 -0.47 -23.08 13.22
CA ASP A 7 -1.29 -21.91 12.99
C ASP A 7 -0.78 -21.35 11.66
N VAL A 8 -1.56 -21.65 10.60
CA VAL A 8 -1.26 -21.18 9.26
C VAL A 8 -1.53 -19.69 9.34
N TYR A 9 -0.46 -18.92 9.63
CA TYR A 9 -0.51 -17.47 9.54
C TYR A 9 -1.25 -17.10 8.25
N PRO A 10 -2.17 -16.12 8.29
CA PRO A 10 -2.84 -15.69 7.10
C PRO A 10 -1.82 -15.39 6.00
N ARG A 11 -2.04 -15.97 4.82
CA ARG A 11 -1.13 -15.79 3.66
C ARG A 11 -1.92 -15.12 2.56
N PHE A 12 -1.41 -13.97 2.14
CA PHE A 12 -1.91 -13.26 0.97
C PHE A 12 -1.82 -14.12 -0.30
N ILE A 13 -0.67 -14.76 -0.56
CA ILE A 13 -0.47 -15.66 -1.71
C ILE A 13 -0.01 -17.05 -1.27
N VAL A 14 -0.28 -18.07 -2.09
CA VAL A 14 0.29 -19.40 -1.90
C VAL A 14 1.80 -19.35 -2.15
N LYS A 15 2.58 -19.34 -1.08
CA LYS A 15 4.04 -19.28 -1.16
C LYS A 15 4.62 -20.51 -1.86
N ARG A 16 5.00 -20.37 -3.13
CA ARG A 16 5.76 -21.38 -3.89
C ARG A 16 7.22 -21.01 -4.13
N THR A 17 7.58 -19.72 -4.12
CA THR A 17 8.94 -19.26 -4.38
C THR A 17 9.60 -18.58 -3.18
N ARG A 18 10.93 -18.66 -3.12
CA ARG A 18 11.80 -17.90 -2.21
C ARG A 18 13.27 -17.99 -2.67
N PRO A 19 14.10 -16.96 -2.42
CA PRO A 19 13.73 -15.60 -2.02
C PRO A 19 13.05 -14.84 -3.17
N SER A 20 12.21 -13.90 -2.80
CA SER A 20 11.60 -12.93 -3.72
C SER A 20 12.18 -11.55 -3.41
N ALA A 21 12.33 -10.72 -4.42
CA ALA A 21 12.92 -9.38 -4.29
C ALA A 21 12.02 -8.39 -5.05
N GLY A 22 11.67 -7.27 -4.43
CA GLY A 22 10.81 -6.27 -5.06
C GLY A 22 9.39 -6.76 -5.34
N SER A 23 8.46 -5.81 -5.35
CA SER A 23 7.06 -6.04 -5.68
C SER A 23 6.40 -4.74 -6.06
N GLU A 24 5.31 -4.82 -6.82
CA GLU A 24 4.54 -3.65 -7.24
C GLU A 24 3.07 -4.01 -7.41
N ILE A 25 2.18 -3.03 -7.31
CA ILE A 25 0.77 -3.18 -7.70
C ILE A 25 0.58 -2.53 -9.07
N VAL A 26 -0.07 -3.22 -10.00
CA VAL A 26 -0.38 -2.68 -11.32
C VAL A 26 -1.37 -1.52 -11.19
N SER A 27 -0.90 -0.30 -11.44
CA SER A 27 -1.71 0.92 -11.47
C SER A 27 -1.22 1.82 -12.58
N SER A 28 -1.59 1.47 -13.81
CA SER A 28 -1.17 2.19 -15.02
C SER A 28 -2.13 1.91 -16.17
N ARG A 29 -2.74 2.96 -16.73
CA ARG A 29 -3.64 2.85 -17.90
C ARG A 29 -2.94 2.29 -19.15
N HIS A 30 -1.59 2.31 -19.18
CA HIS A 30 -0.79 1.67 -20.23
C HIS A 30 -0.94 0.14 -20.23
N PHE A 31 -1.20 -0.47 -19.08
CA PHE A 31 -1.42 -1.92 -18.93
C PHE A 31 -2.91 -2.27 -19.14
N LYS A 32 -3.21 -3.57 -19.27
CA LYS A 32 -4.59 -4.01 -19.55
C LYS A 32 -5.52 -3.73 -18.36
N PRO A 33 -6.82 -3.48 -18.61
CA PRO A 33 -7.80 -3.31 -17.54
C PRO A 33 -7.89 -4.52 -16.59
N GLU A 34 -7.77 -5.75 -17.12
CA GLU A 34 -7.83 -7.01 -16.37
C GLU A 34 -6.62 -7.27 -15.45
N ASP A 35 -5.57 -6.46 -15.58
CA ASP A 35 -4.36 -6.54 -14.78
C ASP A 35 -4.31 -5.43 -13.71
N GLN A 36 -5.20 -4.43 -13.74
CA GLN A 36 -5.18 -3.34 -12.76
C GLN A 36 -5.52 -3.85 -11.36
N GLY A 37 -4.69 -3.48 -10.38
CA GLY A 37 -4.78 -3.98 -9.02
C GLY A 37 -4.08 -5.32 -8.79
N ASP A 38 -3.48 -5.93 -9.81
CA ASP A 38 -2.71 -7.15 -9.63
C ASP A 38 -1.40 -6.89 -8.87
N PHE A 39 -1.01 -7.86 -8.05
CA PHE A 39 0.27 -7.86 -7.33
C PHE A 39 1.36 -8.57 -8.13
N LEU A 40 2.41 -7.83 -8.44
CA LEU A 40 3.62 -8.31 -9.09
C LEU A 40 4.68 -8.65 -8.04
N LEU A 41 5.36 -9.79 -8.21
CA LEU A 41 6.41 -10.25 -7.31
C LEU A 41 7.60 -10.76 -8.12
N CYS A 42 8.78 -10.16 -7.93
CA CYS A 42 9.95 -10.68 -8.63
C CYS A 42 10.49 -11.92 -7.93
N ASN A 43 10.72 -12.97 -8.71
CA ASN A 43 11.34 -14.19 -8.24
C ASN A 43 12.73 -14.37 -8.85
N VAL A 44 13.73 -14.48 -7.97
CA VAL A 44 15.14 -14.52 -8.35
C VAL A 44 15.74 -15.92 -8.34
N ILE A 45 15.15 -16.90 -7.65
CA ILE A 45 15.66 -18.29 -7.58
C ILE A 45 14.61 -19.27 -8.11
N GLY A 46 15.06 -20.25 -8.89
CA GLY A 46 14.18 -21.21 -9.56
C GLY A 46 13.51 -20.54 -10.75
N ASP A 47 12.23 -20.18 -10.59
CA ASP A 47 11.40 -19.59 -11.63
C ASP A 47 11.78 -18.12 -11.86
N ARG A 48 12.72 -17.87 -12.78
CA ARG A 48 13.26 -16.55 -13.12
C ARG A 48 12.20 -15.70 -13.85
N MET A 49 11.29 -15.13 -13.08
CA MET A 49 10.04 -14.56 -13.56
C MET A 49 9.60 -13.38 -12.70
N ILE A 50 8.74 -12.54 -13.28
CA ILE A 50 7.89 -11.63 -12.52
C ILE A 50 6.54 -12.31 -12.41
N LEU A 51 6.24 -12.83 -11.22
CA LEU A 51 4.96 -13.47 -10.92
C LEU A 51 3.88 -12.40 -10.81
N GLN A 52 2.66 -12.74 -11.23
CA GLN A 52 1.50 -11.85 -11.20
C GLN A 52 0.34 -12.54 -10.49
N HIS A 53 -0.35 -11.82 -9.62
CA HIS A 53 -1.46 -12.34 -8.82
C HIS A 53 -2.62 -11.36 -8.82
N SER A 54 -3.83 -11.82 -9.15
CA SER A 54 -5.03 -11.00 -8.93
C SER A 54 -5.29 -10.84 -7.44
N MET A 55 -5.67 -9.64 -7.02
CA MET A 55 -6.03 -9.33 -5.63
C MET A 55 -7.55 -9.29 -5.45
N ALA A 56 -8.03 -9.88 -4.37
CA ALA A 56 -9.42 -9.79 -3.94
C ALA A 56 -9.50 -9.67 -2.42
N ASP A 57 -10.60 -9.09 -1.95
CA ASP A 57 -10.90 -8.98 -0.53
C ASP A 57 -11.22 -10.35 0.07
N GLU A 58 -10.70 -10.63 1.27
CA GLU A 58 -10.96 -11.88 1.99
C GLU A 58 -11.16 -11.55 3.48
N GLY A 59 -12.42 -11.31 3.86
CA GLY A 59 -12.74 -10.77 5.17
C GLY A 59 -12.07 -9.41 5.36
N SER A 60 -11.40 -9.22 6.49
CA SER A 60 -10.59 -8.05 6.81
C SER A 60 -9.23 -8.00 6.11
N GLY A 61 -8.82 -9.08 5.43
CA GLY A 61 -7.55 -9.20 4.72
C GLY A 61 -7.68 -9.19 3.20
N PHE A 62 -6.67 -9.77 2.54
CA PHE A 62 -6.61 -9.92 1.09
C PHE A 62 -6.21 -11.35 0.71
N LYS A 63 -6.68 -11.78 -0.46
CA LYS A 63 -6.27 -13.02 -1.12
C LYS A 63 -5.73 -12.70 -2.51
N GLY A 64 -4.53 -13.20 -2.78
CA GLY A 64 -3.88 -13.19 -4.07
C GLY A 64 -4.03 -14.55 -4.76
N THR A 65 -4.51 -14.56 -6.00
CA THR A 65 -4.59 -15.76 -6.85
C THR A 65 -3.60 -15.60 -7.99
N GLU A 66 -2.68 -16.57 -8.13
CA GLU A 66 -1.67 -16.51 -9.17
C GLU A 66 -2.29 -16.57 -10.57
N LYS A 67 -1.85 -15.66 -11.44
CA LYS A 67 -2.17 -15.57 -12.86
C LYS A 67 -0.94 -16.00 -13.68
N THR A 68 -1.06 -15.94 -15.01
CA THR A 68 0.10 -16.02 -15.90
C THR A 68 1.15 -14.98 -15.48
N PRO A 69 2.43 -15.36 -15.29
CA PRO A 69 3.49 -14.42 -14.96
C PRO A 69 3.58 -13.29 -15.98
N LEU A 70 3.91 -12.08 -15.53
CA LEU A 70 4.08 -10.92 -16.42
C LEU A 70 5.15 -11.19 -17.47
N CYS A 71 6.29 -11.75 -17.05
CA CYS A 71 7.33 -12.20 -17.96
C CYS A 71 8.20 -13.29 -17.34
N SER A 72 8.87 -14.04 -18.22
CA SER A 72 9.94 -14.98 -17.93
C SER A 72 11.12 -14.73 -18.86
N CYS A 73 12.32 -15.14 -18.46
CA CYS A 73 13.51 -15.01 -19.29
C CYS A 73 14.29 -16.34 -19.32
N ASP A 74 14.69 -16.77 -20.51
CA ASP A 74 15.48 -17.98 -20.71
C ASP A 74 16.94 -17.81 -20.25
N ASP A 75 17.42 -16.56 -20.15
CA ASP A 75 18.75 -16.24 -19.65
C ASP A 75 18.94 -16.80 -18.23
N GLY A 76 19.95 -17.65 -18.08
CA GLY A 76 20.47 -18.22 -16.82
C GLY A 76 20.53 -17.22 -15.68
N ASN A 77 20.89 -15.98 -16.01
CA ASN A 77 21.25 -14.94 -15.08
C ASN A 77 20.16 -13.89 -14.88
N PHE A 78 18.95 -14.04 -15.46
CA PHE A 78 17.85 -13.13 -15.16
C PHE A 78 17.43 -13.24 -13.69
N ARG A 79 17.66 -12.16 -12.92
CA ARG A 79 17.40 -12.02 -11.49
C ARG A 79 16.69 -10.68 -11.26
N PRO A 80 15.38 -10.57 -11.53
CA PRO A 80 14.65 -9.33 -11.30
C PRO A 80 14.59 -9.06 -9.79
N ILE A 81 15.11 -7.93 -9.35
CA ILE A 81 15.22 -7.55 -7.93
C ILE A 81 14.32 -6.38 -7.54
N ASP A 82 13.88 -5.57 -8.51
CA ASP A 82 12.93 -4.50 -8.28
C ASP A 82 12.15 -4.18 -9.56
N ILE A 83 10.94 -3.64 -9.39
CA ILE A 83 10.04 -3.24 -10.47
C ILE A 83 9.30 -1.96 -10.09
N GLN A 84 9.19 -1.03 -11.03
CA GLN A 84 8.58 0.29 -10.79
C GLN A 84 7.90 0.83 -12.04
N PHE A 85 6.69 1.39 -11.91
CA PHE A 85 6.04 2.09 -13.02
C PHE A 85 6.68 3.47 -13.27
N ALA A 86 7.01 3.75 -14.51
CA ALA A 86 7.48 5.05 -14.99
C ALA A 86 6.35 6.07 -15.13
N PRO A 87 6.68 7.38 -15.21
CA PRO A 87 5.69 8.43 -15.44
C PRO A 87 4.87 8.28 -16.72
N ASP A 88 5.42 7.61 -17.74
CA ASP A 88 4.72 7.32 -19.00
C ASP A 88 3.88 6.04 -18.96
N GLY A 89 3.71 5.44 -17.77
CA GLY A 89 2.92 4.24 -17.54
C GLY A 89 3.62 2.92 -17.88
N THR A 90 4.83 2.95 -18.45
CA THR A 90 5.62 1.73 -18.68
C THR A 90 6.17 1.15 -17.39
N LEU A 91 6.53 -0.14 -17.37
CA LEU A 91 7.11 -0.77 -16.18
C LEU A 91 8.62 -0.99 -16.41
N TYR A 92 9.43 -0.55 -15.46
CA TYR A 92 10.87 -0.85 -15.46
C TYR A 92 11.17 -2.04 -14.56
N ILE A 93 12.10 -2.89 -15.00
CA ILE A 93 12.62 -4.01 -14.23
C ILE A 93 14.11 -3.77 -13.99
N CYS A 94 14.50 -3.74 -12.72
CA CYS A 94 15.88 -3.80 -12.31
C CYS A 94 16.30 -5.27 -12.19
N ASP A 95 17.17 -5.72 -13.07
CA ASP A 95 17.68 -7.07 -13.13
C ASP A 95 19.14 -7.10 -12.66
N TRP A 96 19.40 -7.79 -11.56
CA TRP A 96 20.75 -7.94 -11.01
C TRP A 96 21.69 -8.69 -11.94
N HIS A 97 21.15 -9.44 -12.92
CA HIS A 97 21.88 -10.16 -13.97
C HIS A 97 23.09 -10.95 -13.45
N ASN A 98 22.85 -11.90 -12.53
CA ASN A 98 23.95 -12.60 -11.86
C ASN A 98 23.84 -14.13 -11.94
N ALA A 99 24.98 -14.77 -12.19
CA ALA A 99 25.12 -16.22 -12.18
C ALA A 99 25.07 -16.77 -10.75
N LEU A 100 25.63 -16.04 -9.78
CA LEU A 100 25.83 -16.50 -8.41
C LEU A 100 25.04 -15.65 -7.40
N ILE A 101 24.04 -16.26 -6.75
CA ILE A 101 23.06 -15.56 -5.89
C ILE A 101 23.35 -15.77 -4.39
N GLY A 102 23.88 -16.95 -4.03
CA GLY A 102 24.08 -17.37 -2.64
C GLY A 102 25.52 -17.24 -2.17
N HIS A 103 25.72 -16.96 -0.88
CA HIS A 103 27.05 -16.91 -0.23
C HIS A 103 27.45 -18.26 0.38
N LEU A 104 26.51 -19.21 0.53
CA LEU A 104 26.77 -20.50 1.17
C LEU A 104 27.30 -21.56 0.20
N GLN A 105 26.92 -21.48 -1.07
CA GLN A 105 27.23 -22.49 -2.09
C GLN A 105 28.50 -22.18 -2.88
N HIS A 106 28.94 -20.92 -2.90
CA HIS A 106 30.05 -20.45 -3.71
C HIS A 106 30.94 -19.49 -2.92
N ASN A 107 32.25 -19.53 -3.18
CA ASN A 107 33.20 -18.62 -2.53
C ASN A 107 32.80 -17.16 -2.77
N LEU A 108 32.98 -16.29 -1.78
CA LEU A 108 32.72 -14.85 -1.91
C LEU A 108 33.63 -14.17 -2.95
N ARG A 109 34.77 -14.78 -3.30
CA ARG A 109 35.72 -14.31 -4.31
C ARG A 109 35.61 -15.04 -5.64
N ASP A 110 34.53 -15.80 -5.87
CA ASP A 110 34.32 -16.47 -7.15
C ASP A 110 34.25 -15.41 -8.28
N PRO A 111 35.08 -15.50 -9.32
CA PRO A 111 35.13 -14.51 -10.39
C PRO A 111 33.84 -14.43 -11.22
N SER A 112 32.97 -15.44 -11.11
CA SER A 112 31.65 -15.45 -11.75
C SER A 112 30.62 -14.58 -11.01
N ARG A 113 30.98 -14.00 -9.86
CA ARG A 113 30.15 -12.99 -9.19
C ARG A 113 30.33 -11.66 -9.90
N ASP A 114 29.31 -11.26 -10.65
CA ASP A 114 29.30 -9.93 -11.26
C ASP A 114 28.93 -8.87 -10.23
N HIS A 115 29.81 -7.88 -10.05
CA HIS A 115 29.64 -6.77 -9.12
C HIS A 115 29.52 -5.42 -9.85
N GLN A 116 29.57 -5.43 -11.18
CA GLN A 116 29.72 -4.25 -12.03
C GLN A 116 28.54 -4.07 -12.99
N HIS A 117 27.91 -5.16 -13.43
CA HIS A 117 26.86 -5.12 -14.42
C HIS A 117 25.49 -5.52 -13.84
N GLY A 118 24.47 -5.04 -14.52
CA GLY A 118 23.06 -5.35 -14.33
C GLY A 118 22.32 -4.97 -15.59
N ARG A 119 21.02 -5.25 -15.65
CA ARG A 119 20.17 -4.88 -16.79
C ARG A 119 18.98 -4.08 -16.31
N ILE A 120 18.58 -3.12 -17.14
CA ILE A 120 17.33 -2.38 -16.97
C ILE A 120 16.45 -2.74 -18.16
N TRP A 121 15.29 -3.32 -17.87
CA TRP A 121 14.29 -3.60 -18.89
C TRP A 121 13.16 -2.58 -18.80
N ARG A 122 12.60 -2.20 -19.95
CA ARG A 122 11.38 -1.40 -20.04
C ARG A 122 10.31 -2.24 -20.72
N VAL A 123 9.24 -2.53 -19.99
CA VAL A 123 8.08 -3.29 -20.47
C VAL A 123 7.04 -2.32 -21.01
N VAL A 124 6.64 -2.55 -22.25
CA VAL A 124 5.72 -1.69 -23.02
C VAL A 124 4.61 -2.56 -23.61
N CYS A 125 3.35 -2.17 -23.40
CA CYS A 125 2.20 -2.73 -24.10
C CYS A 125 2.09 -2.06 -25.47
N THR A 126 2.51 -2.74 -26.53
CA THR A 126 2.68 -2.17 -27.88
C THR A 126 1.37 -1.79 -28.57
N ASP A 127 0.25 -2.30 -28.10
CA ASP A 127 -1.11 -2.06 -28.58
C ASP A 127 -1.85 -0.94 -27.81
N ARG A 128 -1.18 -0.30 -26.84
CA ARG A 128 -1.77 0.72 -25.96
C ARG A 128 -0.93 2.00 -25.94
N PRO A 129 -1.57 3.18 -25.88
CA PRO A 129 -0.83 4.44 -25.80
C PRO A 129 -0.04 4.53 -24.50
N LEU A 130 1.05 5.28 -24.52
CA LEU A 130 1.74 5.70 -23.31
C LEU A 130 0.84 6.64 -22.51
N VAL A 131 0.99 6.63 -21.19
CA VAL A 131 0.40 7.65 -20.32
C VAL A 131 1.18 8.94 -20.52
N LYS A 132 0.48 10.08 -20.49
CA LYS A 132 1.14 11.39 -20.54
C LYS A 132 1.88 11.60 -19.22
N SER A 133 3.20 11.74 -19.28
CA SER A 133 4.02 11.99 -18.09
C SER A 133 3.56 13.28 -17.37
N PRO A 134 3.22 13.21 -16.08
CA PRO A 134 2.91 14.41 -15.29
C PRO A 134 4.18 15.23 -15.05
N GLN A 135 4.04 16.56 -15.04
CA GLN A 135 5.10 17.44 -14.55
C GLN A 135 5.02 17.47 -13.02
N ILE A 136 6.02 16.89 -12.35
CA ILE A 136 6.12 16.92 -10.88
C ILE A 136 7.21 17.88 -10.45
N ASP A 137 8.43 17.67 -10.94
CA ASP A 137 9.55 18.58 -10.66
C ASP A 137 9.27 19.98 -11.19
N GLY A 138 9.49 21.00 -10.36
CA GLY A 138 9.21 22.40 -10.69
C GLY A 138 7.73 22.76 -10.85
N ALA A 139 6.77 21.83 -10.63
CA ALA A 139 5.35 22.15 -10.64
C ALA A 139 4.97 23.05 -9.45
N SER A 140 3.90 23.84 -9.62
CA SER A 140 3.29 24.60 -8.52
C SER A 140 2.53 23.68 -7.57
N VAL A 141 2.24 24.16 -6.37
CA VAL A 141 1.46 23.41 -5.37
C VAL A 141 0.09 23.03 -5.94
N GLU A 142 -0.57 23.94 -6.66
CA GLU A 142 -1.87 23.69 -7.29
C GLU A 142 -1.80 22.56 -8.32
N ASN A 143 -0.79 22.58 -9.20
CA ASN A 143 -0.64 21.53 -10.22
C ASN A 143 -0.29 20.16 -9.60
N LEU A 144 0.44 20.16 -8.48
CA LEU A 144 0.72 18.93 -7.73
C LEU A 144 -0.54 18.37 -7.05
N LEU A 145 -1.43 19.24 -6.56
CA LEU A 145 -2.73 18.83 -6.01
C LEU A 145 -3.64 18.27 -7.10
N GLU A 146 -3.68 18.90 -8.28
CA GLU A 146 -4.41 18.33 -9.43
C GLU A 146 -3.86 16.96 -9.84
N ALA A 147 -2.55 16.73 -9.75
CA ALA A 147 -1.94 15.43 -10.03
C ALA A 147 -2.34 14.32 -9.04
N LEU A 148 -2.94 14.66 -7.89
CA LEU A 148 -3.53 13.67 -6.97
C LEU A 148 -4.85 13.08 -7.49
N THR A 149 -5.45 13.67 -8.53
CA THR A 149 -6.65 13.14 -9.19
C THR A 149 -6.31 12.10 -10.28
N GLU A 150 -5.04 11.95 -10.63
CA GLU A 150 -4.62 11.03 -11.69
C GLU A 150 -4.85 9.57 -11.29
N TYR A 151 -5.14 8.72 -12.28
CA TYR A 151 -5.39 7.30 -12.06
C TYR A 151 -4.15 6.53 -11.58
N GLU A 152 -2.97 6.88 -12.10
CA GLU A 152 -1.71 6.21 -11.81
C GLU A 152 -1.26 6.46 -10.36
N ASP A 153 -1.22 5.41 -9.54
CA ASP A 153 -0.77 5.54 -8.15
C ASP A 153 0.64 6.11 -8.04
N ARG A 154 1.55 5.74 -8.95
CA ARG A 154 2.91 6.29 -8.98
C ARG A 154 2.97 7.78 -9.35
N THR A 155 1.95 8.32 -10.03
CA THR A 155 1.83 9.77 -10.23
C THR A 155 1.44 10.43 -8.91
N ARG A 156 0.36 9.97 -8.27
CA ARG A 156 -0.10 10.52 -6.99
C ARG A 156 0.97 10.38 -5.89
N TYR A 157 1.66 9.24 -5.82
CA TYR A 157 2.78 9.01 -4.91
C TYR A 157 3.91 10.03 -5.07
N ARG A 158 4.30 10.35 -6.31
CA ARG A 158 5.33 11.36 -6.59
C ARG A 158 4.85 12.76 -6.23
N ALA A 159 3.59 13.08 -6.53
CA ALA A 159 2.98 14.35 -6.15
C ALA A 159 2.92 14.52 -4.63
N ARG A 160 2.46 13.51 -3.87
CA ARG A 160 2.47 13.52 -2.39
C ARG A 160 3.88 13.74 -1.83
N ARG A 161 4.88 13.04 -2.38
CA ARG A 161 6.30 13.20 -1.97
C ARG A 161 6.85 14.59 -2.23
N GLU A 162 6.47 15.19 -3.35
CA GLU A 162 6.88 16.55 -3.70
C GLU A 162 6.20 17.57 -2.79
N LEU A 163 4.88 17.46 -2.59
CA LEU A 163 4.11 18.30 -1.67
C LEU A 163 4.68 18.26 -0.25
N ALA A 164 5.03 17.08 0.26
CA ALA A 164 5.62 16.91 1.58
C ALA A 164 6.96 17.64 1.79
N GLN A 165 7.67 17.99 0.71
CA GLN A 165 8.92 18.75 0.74
C GLN A 165 8.71 20.27 0.64
N ARG A 166 7.49 20.74 0.35
CA ARG A 166 7.18 22.16 0.25
C ARG A 166 6.87 22.76 1.63
N GLU A 167 6.88 24.09 1.69
CA GLU A 167 6.59 24.82 2.93
C GLU A 167 5.13 24.59 3.35
N THR A 168 4.94 24.19 4.61
CA THR A 168 3.60 23.93 5.18
C THR A 168 2.67 25.14 5.07
N ALA A 169 3.23 26.36 5.15
CA ALA A 169 2.48 27.60 5.02
C ALA A 169 1.86 27.79 3.63
N ASP A 170 2.44 27.19 2.59
CA ASP A 170 1.94 27.26 1.22
C ASP A 170 0.98 26.09 0.92
N VAL A 171 1.33 24.88 1.38
CA VAL A 171 0.56 23.66 1.05
C VAL A 171 -0.77 23.60 1.77
N VAL A 172 -0.83 23.87 3.08
CA VAL A 172 -2.07 23.69 3.86
C VAL A 172 -3.21 24.57 3.35
N PRO A 173 -3.02 25.88 3.08
CA PRO A 173 -4.08 26.70 2.49
C PRO A 173 -4.48 26.23 1.09
N ALA A 174 -3.53 25.77 0.27
CA ALA A 174 -3.80 25.27 -1.07
C ALA A 174 -4.63 23.97 -1.04
N VAL A 175 -4.33 23.03 -0.13
CA VAL A 175 -5.12 21.81 0.07
C VAL A 175 -6.56 22.15 0.46
N LYS A 176 -6.76 23.08 1.41
CA LYS A 176 -8.11 23.50 1.83
C LYS A 176 -8.91 24.09 0.66
N LYS A 177 -8.27 24.95 -0.14
CA LYS A 177 -8.87 25.53 -1.33
C LYS A 177 -9.21 24.45 -2.37
N TRP A 178 -8.30 23.50 -2.59
CA TRP A 178 -8.48 22.39 -3.52
C TRP A 178 -9.67 21.51 -3.11
N VAL A 179 -9.71 21.07 -1.86
CA VAL A 179 -10.82 20.29 -1.28
C VAL A 179 -12.16 21.00 -1.44
N ALA A 180 -12.22 22.31 -1.18
CA ALA A 180 -13.45 23.09 -1.34
C ALA A 180 -13.91 23.20 -2.82
N GLY A 181 -13.01 23.02 -3.78
CA GLY A 181 -13.30 23.01 -5.22
C GLY A 181 -13.64 21.65 -5.80
N LEU A 182 -13.48 20.55 -5.03
CA LEU A 182 -13.79 19.21 -5.49
C LEU A 182 -15.30 19.04 -5.75
N LYS A 183 -15.62 18.29 -6.81
CA LYS A 183 -17.00 17.95 -7.17
C LYS A 183 -17.49 16.80 -6.31
N LYS A 184 -18.50 17.06 -5.46
CA LYS A 184 -19.04 16.06 -4.52
C LYS A 184 -19.71 14.85 -5.19
N ASP A 185 -20.11 15.00 -6.44
CA ASP A 185 -20.77 13.98 -7.26
C ASP A 185 -19.78 13.21 -8.17
N ALA A 186 -18.48 13.49 -8.09
CA ALA A 186 -17.48 12.75 -8.84
C ALA A 186 -17.17 11.39 -8.19
N ASP A 187 -16.98 10.35 -9.00
CA ASP A 187 -16.71 8.97 -8.55
C ASP A 187 -15.44 8.87 -7.67
N ASP A 188 -14.49 9.79 -7.84
CA ASP A 188 -13.22 9.85 -7.12
C ASP A 188 -13.21 10.84 -5.94
N TYR A 189 -14.36 11.43 -5.60
CA TYR A 189 -14.47 12.47 -4.57
C TYR A 189 -13.87 12.02 -3.23
N GLU A 190 -14.28 10.86 -2.72
CA GLU A 190 -13.82 10.34 -1.43
C GLU A 190 -12.33 9.97 -1.44
N HIS A 191 -11.85 9.42 -2.57
CA HIS A 191 -10.44 9.16 -2.78
C HIS A 191 -9.63 10.47 -2.74
N ASN A 192 -10.11 11.53 -3.39
CA ASN A 192 -9.46 12.84 -3.39
C ASN A 192 -9.46 13.49 -1.99
N LEU A 193 -10.51 13.31 -1.18
CA LEU A 193 -10.50 13.71 0.22
C LEU A 193 -9.46 12.93 1.04
N LEU A 194 -9.30 11.63 0.77
CA LEU A 194 -8.27 10.81 1.40
C LEU A 194 -6.86 11.26 0.99
N GLU A 195 -6.64 11.61 -0.28
CA GLU A 195 -5.39 12.17 -0.77
C GLU A 195 -5.04 13.49 -0.04
N ALA A 196 -6.01 14.40 0.10
CA ALA A 196 -5.85 15.61 0.91
C ALA A 196 -5.47 15.28 2.36
N THR A 197 -6.13 14.27 2.95
CA THR A 197 -5.87 13.84 4.33
C THR A 197 -4.43 13.36 4.52
N TRP A 198 -3.89 12.58 3.57
CA TRP A 198 -2.49 12.15 3.60
C TRP A 198 -1.50 13.30 3.40
N VAL A 199 -1.80 14.28 2.55
CA VAL A 199 -0.96 15.46 2.39
C VAL A 199 -0.92 16.26 3.70
N LEU A 200 -2.06 16.52 4.34
CA LEU A 200 -2.08 17.23 5.62
C LEU A 200 -1.35 16.44 6.72
N GLN A 201 -1.45 15.11 6.70
CA GLN A 201 -0.71 14.23 7.60
C GLN A 201 0.81 14.42 7.43
N SER A 202 1.34 14.50 6.20
CA SER A 202 2.78 14.73 5.98
C SER A 202 3.26 16.10 6.45
N HIS A 203 2.38 17.10 6.45
CA HIS A 203 2.64 18.44 7.01
C HIS A 203 2.39 18.52 8.52
N ASN A 204 2.15 17.40 9.21
CA ASN A 204 1.80 17.36 10.63
C ASN A 204 0.68 18.36 10.96
N THR A 205 -0.36 18.43 10.13
CA THR A 205 -1.51 19.30 10.34
C THR A 205 -2.76 18.47 10.51
N VAL A 206 -3.59 18.82 11.49
CA VAL A 206 -4.86 18.15 11.74
C VAL A 206 -5.97 19.02 11.18
N ASP A 207 -6.74 18.47 10.26
CA ASP A 207 -8.02 19.02 9.83
C ASP A 207 -9.11 18.02 10.25
N THR A 208 -9.77 18.32 11.37
CA THR A 208 -10.74 17.40 11.98
C THR A 208 -12.02 17.27 11.16
N GLU A 209 -12.41 18.31 10.42
CA GLU A 209 -13.59 18.27 9.56
C GLU A 209 -13.35 17.34 8.38
N LEU A 210 -12.21 17.52 7.70
CA LEU A 210 -11.79 16.62 6.61
C LEU A 210 -11.63 15.18 7.11
N LEU A 211 -10.91 14.96 8.22
CA LEU A 211 -10.70 13.62 8.77
C LEU A 211 -12.04 12.94 9.11
N ASN A 212 -12.97 13.66 9.74
CA ASN A 212 -14.30 13.13 10.04
C ASN A 212 -15.11 12.83 8.78
N SER A 213 -14.94 13.61 7.71
CA SER A 213 -15.58 13.32 6.42
C SER A 213 -15.08 11.98 5.86
N VAL A 214 -13.76 11.74 5.85
CA VAL A 214 -13.18 10.50 5.28
C VAL A 214 -13.43 9.30 6.18
N LEU A 215 -13.46 9.49 7.51
CA LEU A 215 -13.85 8.44 8.45
C LEU A 215 -15.26 7.92 8.16
N ASN A 216 -16.17 8.75 7.64
CA ASN A 216 -17.57 8.42 7.33
C ASN A 216 -17.86 8.33 5.82
N ALA A 217 -16.82 8.12 5.00
CA ALA A 217 -16.96 7.88 3.56
C ALA A 217 -17.78 6.61 3.27
N ASP A 218 -18.47 6.56 2.14
CA ASP A 218 -19.18 5.37 1.66
C ASP A 218 -18.18 4.25 1.30
N ASP A 219 -17.03 4.61 0.73
CA ASP A 219 -15.93 3.68 0.43
C ASP A 219 -15.21 3.21 1.71
N ASP A 220 -15.32 1.92 2.01
CA ASP A 220 -14.65 1.31 3.17
C ASP A 220 -13.13 1.43 3.15
N ARG A 221 -12.52 1.53 1.96
CA ARG A 221 -11.07 1.72 1.80
C ARG A 221 -10.67 3.09 2.32
N CYS A 222 -11.51 4.10 2.08
CA CYS A 222 -11.33 5.45 2.60
C CYS A 222 -11.48 5.46 4.13
N ARG A 223 -12.52 4.83 4.66
CA ARG A 223 -12.72 4.72 6.12
C ARG A 223 -11.55 4.01 6.80
N ALA A 224 -11.12 2.86 6.27
CA ALA A 224 -9.98 2.10 6.82
C ALA A 224 -8.69 2.93 6.81
N ALA A 225 -8.39 3.61 5.71
CA ALA A 225 -7.22 4.47 5.61
C ALA A 225 -7.30 5.68 6.57
N ALA A 226 -8.47 6.30 6.72
CA ALA A 226 -8.69 7.39 7.67
C ALA A 226 -8.56 6.94 9.14
N THR A 227 -9.03 5.74 9.49
CA THR A 227 -8.83 5.12 10.81
C THR A 227 -7.34 4.99 11.14
N ARG A 228 -6.53 4.59 10.15
CA ARG A 228 -5.07 4.55 10.29
C ARG A 228 -4.47 5.94 10.50
N VAL A 229 -4.90 6.94 9.74
CA VAL A 229 -4.45 8.33 9.92
C VAL A 229 -4.83 8.84 11.32
N LEU A 230 -6.06 8.62 11.77
CA LEU A 230 -6.55 8.95 13.10
C LEU A 230 -5.66 8.34 14.19
N CYS A 231 -5.29 7.06 14.06
CA CYS A 231 -4.38 6.39 15.00
C CYS A 231 -3.03 7.14 15.15
N TYR A 232 -2.45 7.60 14.05
CA TYR A 232 -1.19 8.34 14.07
C TYR A 232 -1.35 9.78 14.58
N LEU A 233 -2.52 10.38 14.40
CA LEU A 233 -2.84 11.73 14.87
C LEU A 233 -3.52 11.77 16.25
N ARG A 234 -3.72 10.62 16.90
CA ARG A 234 -4.53 10.46 18.13
C ARG A 234 -4.21 11.45 19.26
N ALA A 235 -2.94 11.84 19.41
CA ALA A 235 -2.52 12.80 20.45
C ALA A 235 -3.01 14.23 20.19
N ARG A 236 -3.45 14.54 18.97
CA ARG A 236 -3.86 15.88 18.51
C ARG A 236 -5.31 15.93 18.05
N VAL A 237 -5.99 14.79 17.99
CA VAL A 237 -7.42 14.69 17.68
C VAL A 237 -8.17 14.47 18.99
N PRO A 238 -9.04 15.41 19.41
CA PRO A 238 -9.88 15.20 20.59
C PRO A 238 -10.74 13.95 20.46
N ASN A 239 -10.92 13.21 21.55
CA ASN A 239 -11.74 12.00 21.60
C ASN A 239 -11.32 10.92 20.59
N ALA A 240 -10.03 10.83 20.24
CA ALA A 240 -9.55 9.86 19.25
C ALA A 240 -9.95 8.42 19.57
N LEU A 241 -9.92 7.99 20.85
CA LEU A 241 -10.35 6.64 21.22
C LEU A 241 -11.84 6.41 20.94
N LYS A 242 -12.70 7.42 21.18
CA LYS A 242 -14.12 7.34 20.83
C LYS A 242 -14.32 7.20 19.31
N LEU A 243 -13.59 7.99 18.52
CA LEU A 243 -13.65 7.89 17.06
C LEU A 243 -13.16 6.52 16.55
N ILE A 244 -12.14 5.94 17.19
CA ILE A 244 -11.69 4.57 16.91
C ILE A 244 -12.76 3.54 17.31
N HIS A 245 -13.41 3.73 18.45
CA HIS A 245 -14.49 2.85 18.91
C HIS A 245 -15.65 2.81 17.93
N GLU A 246 -16.05 3.94 17.35
CA GLU A 246 -17.07 3.98 16.28
C GLU A 246 -16.68 3.18 15.02
N ARG A 247 -15.40 2.84 14.84
CA ARG A 247 -14.91 2.00 13.71
C ARG A 247 -14.81 0.52 14.08
N ILE A 248 -14.82 0.18 15.36
CA ILE A 248 -14.94 -1.22 15.83
C ILE A 248 -16.27 -1.82 15.36
N GLY A 249 -17.32 -0.99 15.32
CA GLY A 249 -18.66 -1.39 14.85
C GLY A 249 -18.92 -1.21 13.34
N ASP A 250 -17.90 -0.92 12.53
CA ASP A 250 -18.09 -0.69 11.08
C ASP A 250 -18.56 -1.96 10.37
N ASP A 251 -19.44 -1.84 9.36
CA ASP A 251 -19.93 -2.98 8.57
C ASP A 251 -18.80 -3.73 7.86
N ASN A 252 -17.76 -3.01 7.40
CA ASN A 252 -16.65 -3.61 6.68
C ASN A 252 -15.58 -4.15 7.65
N PRO A 253 -15.22 -5.45 7.56
CA PRO A 253 -14.27 -6.08 8.47
C PRO A 253 -12.86 -5.47 8.42
N ARG A 254 -12.43 -4.88 7.30
CA ARG A 254 -11.13 -4.19 7.20
C ARG A 254 -11.10 -2.92 8.04
N VAL A 255 -12.19 -2.18 8.09
CA VAL A 255 -12.29 -0.97 8.94
C VAL A 255 -12.22 -1.38 10.41
N ARG A 256 -12.91 -2.45 10.80
CA ARG A 256 -12.80 -3.06 12.14
C ARG A 256 -11.36 -3.48 12.46
N LEU A 257 -10.65 -4.10 11.50
CA LEU A 257 -9.25 -4.50 11.67
C LEU A 257 -8.34 -3.29 11.92
N GLU A 258 -8.49 -2.20 11.16
CA GLU A 258 -7.71 -0.98 11.41
C GLU A 258 -8.03 -0.37 12.78
N ALA A 259 -9.28 -0.44 13.23
CA ALA A 259 -9.70 0.06 14.53
C ALA A 259 -9.09 -0.78 15.68
N VAL A 260 -9.18 -2.11 15.60
CA VAL A 260 -8.54 -3.03 16.56
C VAL A 260 -7.04 -2.77 16.62
N ARG A 261 -6.37 -2.70 15.47
CA ARG A 261 -4.94 -2.37 15.38
C ARG A 261 -4.63 -0.98 15.96
N ALA A 262 -5.54 -0.01 15.83
CA ALA A 262 -5.35 1.32 16.39
C ALA A 262 -5.45 1.31 17.93
N CYS A 263 -6.31 0.47 18.53
CA CYS A 263 -6.42 0.32 19.99
C CYS A 263 -5.06 0.00 20.64
N SER A 264 -4.18 -0.75 19.96
CA SER A 264 -2.83 -1.06 20.44
C SER A 264 -1.90 0.16 20.61
N PHE A 265 -2.34 1.36 20.22
CA PHE A 265 -1.57 2.62 20.37
C PHE A 265 -2.08 3.49 21.52
N PHE A 266 -3.11 3.03 22.23
CA PHE A 266 -3.69 3.66 23.41
C PHE A 266 -3.27 2.92 24.70
N GLY A 267 -3.76 3.39 25.84
CA GLY A 267 -3.52 2.75 27.14
C GLY A 267 -4.54 1.65 27.48
N PRO A 268 -4.49 1.11 28.71
CA PRO A 268 -5.39 0.04 29.17
C PRO A 268 -6.89 0.32 28.98
N ASP A 269 -7.30 1.59 28.99
CA ASP A 269 -8.69 2.01 28.73
C ASP A 269 -9.23 1.56 27.36
N ALA A 270 -8.35 1.22 26.41
CA ALA A 270 -8.75 0.69 25.09
C ALA A 270 -9.11 -0.80 25.10
N ILE A 271 -8.91 -1.51 26.23
CA ILE A 271 -9.28 -2.93 26.36
C ILE A 271 -10.79 -3.12 26.20
N GLU A 272 -11.60 -2.29 26.85
CA GLU A 272 -13.06 -2.39 26.71
C GLU A 272 -13.48 -2.14 25.25
N VAL A 273 -12.91 -1.10 24.62
CA VAL A 273 -13.18 -0.74 23.22
C VAL A 273 -12.83 -1.87 22.24
N VAL A 274 -11.70 -2.55 22.43
CA VAL A 274 -11.26 -3.58 21.49
C VAL A 274 -12.09 -4.86 21.60
N LEU A 275 -12.61 -5.19 22.80
CA LEU A 275 -13.42 -6.38 23.03
C LEU A 275 -14.80 -6.29 22.37
N ASP A 276 -15.32 -5.09 22.14
CA ASP A 276 -16.59 -4.89 21.43
C ASP A 276 -16.54 -5.43 19.99
N VAL A 277 -15.35 -5.64 19.40
CA VAL A 277 -15.24 -6.28 18.08
C VAL A 277 -15.80 -7.71 18.07
N LEU A 278 -15.90 -8.36 19.23
CA LEU A 278 -16.45 -9.71 19.40
C LEU A 278 -17.97 -9.76 19.20
N GLU A 279 -18.64 -8.62 19.11
CA GLU A 279 -20.05 -8.54 18.71
C GLU A 279 -20.25 -8.75 17.19
N HIS A 280 -19.16 -8.78 16.42
CA HIS A 280 -19.15 -8.95 14.97
C HIS A 280 -18.45 -10.24 14.54
N ASP A 281 -18.60 -10.62 13.27
CA ASP A 281 -17.82 -11.70 12.68
C ASP A 281 -16.32 -11.36 12.69
N VAL A 282 -15.54 -12.22 13.35
CA VAL A 282 -14.08 -12.12 13.48
C VAL A 282 -13.42 -13.18 12.61
N ASP A 283 -12.97 -12.78 11.42
CA ASP A 283 -12.19 -13.66 10.55
C ASP A 283 -10.75 -13.86 11.07
N ARG A 284 -9.99 -14.76 10.44
CA ARG A 284 -8.63 -15.12 10.87
C ARG A 284 -7.65 -13.94 10.96
N TYR A 285 -7.76 -12.94 10.09
CA TYR A 285 -6.89 -11.77 10.09
C TYR A 285 -7.24 -10.88 11.28
N LEU A 286 -8.54 -10.61 11.46
CA LEU A 286 -9.05 -9.82 12.58
C LEU A 286 -8.76 -10.49 13.93
N GLN A 287 -8.91 -11.81 14.02
CA GLN A 287 -8.57 -12.59 15.23
C GLN A 287 -7.09 -12.44 15.57
N TYR A 288 -6.20 -12.61 14.58
CA TYR A 288 -4.77 -12.43 14.79
C TYR A 288 -4.44 -11.01 15.28
N THR A 289 -5.04 -9.99 14.66
CA THR A 289 -4.85 -8.59 15.07
C THR A 289 -5.39 -8.33 16.48
N LEU A 290 -6.53 -8.91 16.84
CA LEU A 290 -7.10 -8.84 18.18
C LEU A 290 -6.17 -9.47 19.21
N ASP A 291 -5.68 -10.68 18.97
CA ASP A 291 -4.78 -11.41 19.87
C ASP A 291 -3.48 -10.63 20.13
N GLU A 292 -2.87 -10.07 19.08
CA GLU A 292 -1.65 -9.26 19.21
C GLU A 292 -1.93 -7.91 19.90
N THR A 293 -3.08 -7.30 19.64
CA THR A 293 -3.49 -6.05 20.30
C THR A 293 -3.72 -6.25 21.79
N MET A 294 -4.47 -7.29 22.17
CA MET A 294 -4.73 -7.64 23.57
C MET A 294 -3.43 -7.97 24.30
N ARG A 295 -2.55 -8.77 23.69
CA ARG A 295 -1.24 -9.09 24.29
C ARG A 295 -0.43 -7.84 24.58
N HIS A 296 -0.49 -6.83 23.71
CA HIS A 296 0.17 -5.55 23.98
C HIS A 296 -0.50 -4.79 25.12
N LEU A 297 -1.82 -4.62 25.08
CA LEU A 297 -2.57 -3.84 26.08
C LEU A 297 -2.47 -4.44 27.49
N GLU A 298 -2.51 -5.77 27.61
CA GLU A 298 -2.33 -6.49 28.89
C GLU A 298 -0.91 -6.38 29.45
N SER A 299 0.06 -5.97 28.63
CA SER A 299 1.47 -5.79 29.04
C SER A 299 1.80 -4.40 29.57
N LEU A 300 0.88 -3.43 29.44
CA LEU A 300 1.03 -2.05 29.90
C LEU A 300 0.73 -1.92 31.40
#